data_AF-A0A7V1AFH7-F1
#
_entry.id   AF-A0A7V1AFH7-F1
#
_cell.length_a   1.000
_cell.length_b   1.000
_cell.length_c   1.000
_cell.angle_alpha   90.00
_cell.angle_beta   90.00
_cell.angle_gamma   90.00
#
_symmetry.space_group_name_H-M   'P 1'
#
loop_
_entity.id
_entity.type
_entity.pdbx_description
1 polymer ?
#
loop_
_entity_poly.entity_id
_entity_poly.type
_entity_poly.pdbx_seq_one_letter_code
_entity_poly.pdbx_strand_id
1 'polypeptide(L)' 'MPQKKVRYILGLSGGKDSAVLALYLRDRIPDIEYFFCDTGCELLETYEFINKLEARLHKTIKILKSRFRVREKITLQC' A
#
# COMPACT_ATOMS: atom_id res chain seq x y z
N MET A 1 -11.01 -0.07 -33.66
CA MET A 1 -9.69 0.04 -32.99
C MET A 1 -9.74 -0.81 -31.73
N PRO A 2 -8.80 -1.75 -31.50
CA PRO A 2 -8.83 -2.55 -30.28
C PRO A 2 -8.59 -1.64 -29.07
N GLN A 3 -9.51 -1.63 -28.10
CA GLN A 3 -9.33 -0.91 -26.84
C GLN A 3 -8.11 -1.50 -26.12
N LYS A 4 -7.09 -0.67 -25.89
CA LYS A 4 -5.98 -1.04 -25.00
C LYS A 4 -6.54 -1.26 -23.59
N LYS A 5 -6.28 -2.44 -23.03
CA LYS A 5 -6.62 -2.76 -21.64
C LYS A 5 -5.84 -1.82 -20.71
N VAL A 6 -6.55 -0.95 -19.98
CA VAL A 6 -5.95 -0.01 -19.03
C VAL A 6 -5.77 -0.70 -17.69
N ARG A 7 -4.59 -0.57 -17.09
CA ARG A 7 -4.26 -1.12 -15.77
C ARG A 7 -4.28 0.02 -14.74
N TYR A 8 -5.05 -0.15 -13.67
CA TYR A 8 -5.19 0.84 -12.61
C TYR A 8 -4.42 0.39 -11.38
N ILE A 9 -3.50 1.25 -10.91
CA ILE A 9 -2.63 0.96 -9.78
C ILE A 9 -2.73 2.13 -8.80
N LEU A 10 -2.97 1.85 -7.52
CA LEU A 10 -3.03 2.84 -6.46
C LEU A 10 -1.98 2.56 -5.38
N GLY A 11 -1.14 3.55 -5.11
CA GLY A 11 -0.22 3.53 -3.98
C GLY A 11 -0.91 3.97 -2.69
N LEU A 12 -0.68 3.21 -1.63
CA LEU A 12 -1.14 3.50 -0.29
C LEU A 12 0.04 4.00 0.55
N SER A 13 -0.19 5.04 1.34
CA SER A 13 0.82 5.64 2.23
C SER A 13 0.60 5.31 3.70
N GLY A 14 -0.52 4.67 4.05
CA GLY A 14 -0.94 4.51 5.45
C GLY A 14 -1.66 5.74 6.03
N GLY A 15 -1.80 6.81 5.24
CA GLY A 15 -2.58 8.00 5.61
C GLY A 15 -4.08 7.89 5.32
N LYS A 16 -4.86 8.82 5.88
CA LYS A 16 -6.32 8.87 5.69
C LYS A 16 -6.73 9.09 4.24
N ASP A 17 -6.08 10.03 3.55
CA ASP A 17 -6.52 10.44 2.21
C ASP A 17 -6.35 9.33 1.16
N SER A 18 -5.21 8.64 1.19
CA SER A 18 -4.97 7.50 0.30
C SER A 18 -5.92 6.33 0.59
N ALA A 19 -6.29 6.12 1.85
CA ALA A 19 -7.27 5.10 2.23
C ALA A 19 -8.70 5.45 1.81
N VAL A 20 -9.12 6.71 1.97
CA VAL A 20 -10.44 7.18 1.50
C VAL A 20 -10.54 7.03 -0.02
N LEU A 21 -9.48 7.42 -0.74
CA LEU A 21 -9.42 7.25 -2.19
C LEU A 21 -9.49 5.77 -2.59
N ALA A 22 -8.79 4.88 -1.87
CA ALA A 22 -8.81 3.44 -2.14
C ALA A 22 -10.21 2.84 -1.98
N LEU A 23 -10.91 3.21 -0.91
CA LEU A 23 -12.30 2.78 -0.65
C LEU A 23 -13.26 3.33 -1.70
N TYR A 24 -13.10 4.59 -2.09
CA TYR A 24 -13.92 5.24 -3.11
C TYR A 24 -13.75 4.61 -4.50
N LEU A 25 -12.52 4.24 -4.87
CA LEU A 25 -12.22 3.62 -6.16
C LEU A 25 -12.53 2.13 -6.21
N ARG A 26 -12.55 1.44 -5.06
CA ARG A 26 -12.86 0.00 -4.95
C ARG A 26 -14.14 -0.37 -5.69
N ASP A 27 -15.19 0.42 -5.50
CA ASP A 27 -16.52 0.13 -6.06
C ASP A 27 -16.67 0.59 -7.52
N ARG A 28 -15.67 1.30 -8.06
CA ARG A 28 -15.69 1.90 -9.40
C ARG A 28 -14.74 1.22 -10.38
N ILE A 29 -13.64 0.68 -9.87
CA ILE A 29 -12.59 0.04 -10.66
C ILE A 29 -12.31 -1.35 -10.05
N PRO A 30 -13.08 -2.39 -10.44
CA PRO A 30 -12.99 -3.73 -9.87
C PRO A 30 -11.62 -4.39 -10.06
N ASP A 31 -10.82 -3.94 -11.03
CA ASP A 31 -9.49 -4.47 -11.33
C ASP A 31 -8.34 -3.60 -10.80
N ILE A 32 -8.63 -2.63 -9.90
CA ILE A 32 -7.56 -1.80 -9.31
C ILE A 32 -6.63 -2.63 -8.41
N GLU A 33 -5.32 -2.42 -8.58
CA GLU A 33 -4.27 -3.04 -7.79
C GLU A 33 -3.74 -2.05 -6.74
N TYR A 34 -3.45 -2.55 -5.54
CA TYR A 34 -2.94 -1.74 -4.44
C TYR A 34 -1.49 -2.10 -4.10
N PHE A 35 -0.66 -1.11 -3.78
CA PHE A 35 0.67 -1.33 -3.23
C PHE A 35 0.97 -0.41 -2.05
N PHE A 36 1.84 -0.86 -1.14
CA PHE A 36 2.34 -0.08 -0.01
C PHE A 36 3.87 -0.13 -0.02
N CYS A 37 4.52 1.02 0.08
CA CYS A 37 5.99 1.11 0.15
C CYS A 37 6.43 1.12 1.60
N ASP A 38 7.05 0.03 2.05
CA ASP A 38 7.56 -0.11 3.40
C ASP A 38 9.01 0.39 3.48
N THR A 39 9.19 1.49 4.21
CA THR A 39 10.49 2.12 4.48
C THR A 39 11.29 1.39 5.57
N GLY A 40 10.63 0.56 6.38
CA GLY A 40 11.19 -0.02 7.61
C GLY A 40 11.27 0.95 8.79
N CYS A 41 10.72 2.15 8.64
CA CYS A 41 10.63 3.19 9.67
C CYS A 41 9.17 3.58 9.99
N GLU A 42 8.20 2.81 9.51
CA GLU A 42 6.79 3.05 9.79
C GLU A 42 6.45 2.62 11.23
N LEU A 43 5.44 3.28 11.80
CA LEU A 43 4.90 2.93 13.10
C LEU A 43 4.13 1.60 13.03
N LEU A 44 4.04 0.89 14.17
CA LEU A 44 3.30 -0.37 14.25
C LEU A 44 1.83 -0.17 13.86
N GLU A 45 1.26 0.96 14.26
CA GLU A 45 -0.09 1.40 13.95
C GLU A 45 -0.32 1.54 12.44
N THR A 46 0.70 1.93 11.67
CA THR A 46 0.62 2.02 10.20
C THR A 46 0.46 0.62 9.60
N TYR A 47 1.23 -0.38 10.05
CA TYR A 47 1.10 -1.74 9.55
C TYR A 47 -0.26 -2.36 9.92
N GLU A 48 -0.72 -2.13 11.16
CA GLU A 48 -2.06 -2.57 11.57
C GLU A 48 -3.16 -1.90 10.75
N PHE A 49 -3.01 -0.61 10.45
CA PHE A 49 -3.94 0.14 9.63
C PHE A 49 -3.99 -0.43 8.21
N ILE A 50 -2.84 -0.70 7.58
CA ILE A 50 -2.77 -1.32 6.26
C ILE A 50 -3.44 -2.69 6.27
N ASN A 51 -3.23 -3.52 7.28
CA ASN A 51 -3.90 -4.81 7.43
C ASN A 51 -5.44 -4.66 7.54
N LYS A 52 -5.91 -3.71 8.37
CA LYS A 52 -7.34 -3.38 8.48
C LYS A 52 -7.92 -2.84 7.16
N LEU A 53 -7.12 -2.13 6.38
CA LEU A 53 -7.52 -1.60 5.08
C LEU A 53 -7.61 -2.71 4.03
N GLU A 54 -6.65 -3.64 4.00
CA GLU A 54 -6.66 -4.83 3.14
C GLU A 54 -7.96 -5.63 3.31
N ALA A 55 -8.35 -5.89 4.56
CA ALA A 55 -9.59 -6.58 4.90
C ALA A 55 -10.84 -5.83 4.40
N ARG A 56 -10.85 -4.49 4.44
CA ARG A 56 -11.96 -3.67 3.94
C ARG A 56 -12.01 -3.55 2.42
N LEU A 57 -10.85 -3.61 1.76
CA LEU A 57 -10.77 -3.54 0.30
C LEU A 57 -11.10 -4.88 -0.36
N HIS A 58 -11.06 -5.98 0.39
CA HIS A 58 -11.22 -7.35 -0.12
C HIS A 58 -10.23 -7.68 -1.26
N LYS A 59 -9.05 -7.05 -1.23
CA LYS A 59 -7.98 -7.24 -2.20
C LYS A 59 -6.64 -7.15 -1.52
N THR A 60 -5.69 -7.96 -1.99
CA THR A 60 -4.31 -7.96 -1.48
C THR A 60 -3.61 -6.64 -1.77
N ILE A 61 -2.92 -6.10 -0.77
CA ILE A 61 -2.04 -4.93 -0.89
C ILE A 61 -0.60 -5.44 -1.06
N LYS A 62 0.03 -5.12 -2.18
CA LYS A 62 1.42 -5.55 -2.43
C LYS A 62 2.40 -4.69 -1.63
N ILE A 63 3.07 -5.28 -0.65
CA ILE A 63 4.13 -4.61 0.11
C ILE A 63 5.43 -4.61 -0.71
N LEU A 64 5.96 -3.42 -0.99
CA LEU A 64 7.23 -3.20 -1.66
C LEU A 64 8.27 -2.79 -0.61
N LYS A 65 9.39 -3.50 -0.58
CA LYS A 65 10.50 -3.22 0.33
C LYS A 65 11.74 -2.85 -0.47
N SER A 66 12.53 -1.92 0.07
CA SER A 66 13.85 -1.64 -0.49
C SER A 66 14.72 -2.90 -0.43
N ARG A 67 15.45 -3.18 -1.52
CA ARG A 67 16.47 -4.23 -1.55
C ARG A 67 17.64 -3.90 -0.60
N PHE A 68 17.91 -2.61 -0.40
CA PHE A 68 18.90 -2.12 0.54
C PHE A 68 18.22 -1.82 1.87
N ARG A 69 18.52 -2.64 2.88
CA ARG A 69 18.09 -2.42 4.26
C ARG A 69 19.11 -1.52 4.94
N VAL A 70 18.74 -0.28 5.26
CA VAL A 70 19.64 0.73 5.88
C VAL A 70 20.18 0.27 7.26
N ARG A 71 19.63 -0.82 7.83
CA ARG A 71 19.94 -1.31 9.18
C ARG A 71 21.21 -2.15 9.36
N GLU A 72 22.05 -2.41 8.34
CA GLU A 72 23.38 -2.98 8.61
C GLU A 72 24.38 -2.00 9.24
N LYS A 73 23.99 -0.72 9.48
CA LYS A 73 24.84 0.25 10.19
C LYS A 73 24.22 0.94 11.41
N ILE A 74 22.96 0.71 11.76
CA ILE A 74 22.33 1.35 12.93
C ILE A 74 21.47 0.32 13.67
N THR A 75 22.13 -0.72 14.19
CA THR A 75 21.60 -1.49 15.32
C THR A 75 22.23 -0.90 16.57
N LEU A 76 21.71 0.24 17.04
CA LEU A 76 21.87 0.78 18.39
C LEU A 76 21.08 2.09 18.46
N GLN A 77 20.08 2.12 19.36
CA GLN A 77 19.26 3.27 19.75
C GLN A 77 18.18 3.74 18.75
N CYS A 78 17.03 3.08 18.80
CA CYS A 78 15.77 3.73 19.21
C CYS A 78 15.13 2.85 20.28
#